data_AF-A0A6V7UA36-F1
#
_entry.id   AF-A0A6V7UA36-F1
#
_cell.length_a   1.000
_cell.length_b   1.000
_cell.length_c   1.000
_cell.angle_alpha   90.00
_cell.angle_beta   90.00
_cell.angle_gamma   90.00
#
_symmetry.space_group_name_H-M   'P 1'
#
loop_
_entity.id
_entity.type
_entity.pdbx_description
1 polymer ?
#
loop_
_entity_poly.entity_id
_entity_poly.type
_entity_poly.pdbx_seq_one_letter_code
_entity_poly.pdbx_strand_id
1 'polypeptide(L)'
;MNGKKTENFVWPKFDKKTIGVGVKYRDNPINCMKKAWKIYFTYNGVKIGSSLQYENDDALIPSISLAGPQATFEANFGERPFMFKFEKK
;
A
#
# COMPACT_ATOMS: atom_id res chain seq x y z
N MET A 1 32.50 17.49 9.02
CA MET A 1 31.27 16.96 9.65
C MET A 1 30.12 17.20 8.66
N ASN A 2 29.69 16.18 7.91
CA ASN A 2 28.61 16.31 6.93
C ASN A 2 27.27 16.05 7.60
N GLY A 3 26.60 17.12 8.05
CA GLY A 3 25.25 17.06 8.58
C GLY A 3 24.25 16.72 7.46
N LYS A 4 23.76 15.48 7.42
CA LYS A 4 22.55 15.15 6.67
C LYS A 4 21.39 15.91 7.30
N LYS A 5 20.92 16.98 6.63
CA LYS A 5 19.61 17.57 6.94
C LYS A 5 18.56 16.50 6.67
N THR A 6 18.05 15.87 7.71
CA THR A 6 16.78 15.16 7.66
C THR A 6 15.71 16.24 7.55
N GLU A 7 15.28 16.53 6.32
CA GLU A 7 14.05 17.27 6.09
C GLU A 7 12.92 16.44 6.70
N ASN A 8 12.41 16.91 7.84
CA ASN A 8 11.20 16.37 8.45
C ASN A 8 10.05 16.68 7.49
N PHE A 9 9.79 15.75 6.58
CA PHE A 9 8.63 15.82 5.71
C PHE A 9 7.38 15.61 6.57
N VAL A 10 6.75 16.73 6.95
CA VAL A 10 5.48 16.72 7.66
C VAL A 10 4.39 16.50 6.62
N TRP A 11 3.78 15.33 6.63
CA TRP A 11 2.59 15.07 5.83
C TRP A 11 1.51 16.09 6.16
N PRO A 12 0.73 16.58 5.17
CA PRO A 12 -0.49 17.33 5.45
C PRO A 12 -1.31 16.57 6.48
N LYS A 13 -1.90 17.27 7.46
CA LYS A 13 -2.91 16.64 8.32
C LYS A 13 -4.07 16.23 7.41
N PHE A 14 -4.19 14.93 7.15
CA PHE A 14 -5.38 14.40 6.51
C PHE A 14 -6.43 14.26 7.61
N ASP A 15 -7.44 15.13 7.59
CA ASP A 15 -8.57 15.05 8.53
C ASP A 15 -9.37 13.73 8.37
N LYS A 16 -9.11 12.98 7.29
CA LYS A 16 -9.70 11.68 6.98
C LYS A 16 -8.72 10.54 7.25
N LYS A 17 -9.19 9.51 7.96
CA LYS A 17 -8.47 8.23 8.12
C LYS A 17 -8.20 7.64 6.74
N THR A 18 -6.94 7.35 6.44
CA THR A 18 -6.52 6.84 5.13
C THR A 18 -5.94 5.44 5.27
N ILE A 19 -6.42 4.54 4.43
CA ILE A 19 -5.88 3.20 4.25
C ILE A 19 -5.10 3.17 2.94
N GLY A 20 -3.85 2.71 3.01
CA GLY A 20 -3.05 2.42 1.82
C GLY A 20 -2.92 0.92 1.65
N VAL A 21 -3.02 0.46 0.41
CA VAL A 21 -2.79 -0.94 0.03
C VAL A 21 -1.68 -0.96 -1.00
N GLY A 22 -0.61 -1.68 -0.70
CA GLY A 22 0.52 -1.89 -1.61
C GLY A 22 0.61 -3.35 -2.00
N VAL A 23 0.85 -3.63 -3.28
CA VAL A 23 1.12 -4.98 -3.77
C VAL A 23 2.56 -5.05 -4.26
N LYS A 24 3.27 -6.11 -3.90
CA LYS A 24 4.59 -6.40 -4.42
C LYS A 24 4.61 -7.78 -5.04
N TYR A 25 5.01 -7.81 -6.29
CA TYR A 25 5.36 -9.04 -6.99
C TYR A 25 6.62 -9.66 -6.38
N ARG A 26 6.59 -10.96 -6.13
CA ARG A 26 7.78 -11.79 -5.87
C ARG A 26 7.68 -13.09 -6.65
N ASP A 27 8.82 -13.55 -7.12
CA ASP A 27 8.94 -14.92 -7.60
C ASP A 27 8.71 -15.87 -6.42
N ASN A 28 7.95 -16.93 -6.64
CA ASN A 28 7.72 -17.95 -5.63
C ASN A 28 9.02 -18.76 -5.45
N PRO A 29 9.64 -18.78 -4.26
CA PRO A 29 10.90 -19.46 -4.04
C PRO A 29 10.79 -21.00 -4.07
N ILE A 30 9.56 -21.54 -4.02
CA ILE A 30 9.27 -22.98 -4.01
C ILE A 30 8.87 -23.47 -5.41
N ASN A 31 8.16 -22.63 -6.17
CA ASN A 31 7.74 -22.95 -7.52
C ASN A 31 8.02 -21.78 -8.45
N CYS A 32 9.14 -21.83 -9.18
CA CYS A 32 9.55 -20.79 -10.12
C CYS A 32 8.55 -20.52 -11.27
N MET A 33 7.53 -21.38 -11.44
CA MET A 33 6.43 -21.20 -12.40
C MET A 33 5.25 -20.42 -11.81
N LYS A 34 5.18 -20.22 -10.49
CA LYS A 34 4.07 -19.54 -9.83
C LYS A 34 4.44 -18.15 -9.34
N LYS A 35 3.51 -17.22 -9.52
CA LYS A 35 3.65 -15.86 -9.02
C LYS A 35 3.17 -15.77 -7.58
N ALA A 36 3.91 -15.06 -6.75
CA ALA A 36 3.50 -14.77 -5.38
C ALA A 36 3.32 -13.26 -5.17
N TRP A 37 2.14 -12.88 -4.70
CA TRP A 37 1.87 -11.50 -4.33
C TRP A 37 2.05 -11.30 -2.83
N LYS A 38 2.78 -10.26 -2.45
CA LYS A 38 2.82 -9.79 -1.06
C LYS A 38 2.05 -8.48 -0.93
N ILE A 39 1.04 -8.48 -0.08
CA ILE A 39 0.16 -7.33 0.14
C ILE A 39 0.56 -6.64 1.45
N TYR A 40 0.62 -5.30 1.44
CA TYR A 40 0.94 -4.47 2.60
C TYR A 40 -0.17 -3.49 2.85
N PHE A 41 -0.43 -3.21 4.12
CA PHE A 41 -1.40 -2.22 4.54
C PHE A 41 -0.72 -1.10 5.30
N THR A 42 -1.19 0.12 5.07
CA THR A 42 -0.81 1.30 5.86
C THR A 42 -2.05 1.97 6.43
N TYR A 43 -1.96 2.48 7.64
CA TYR A 43 -2.93 3.38 8.24
C TYR A 43 -2.29 4.74 8.42
N ASN A 44 -2.85 5.77 7.79
CA ASN A 44 -2.32 7.14 7.80
C ASN A 44 -0.80 7.20 7.48
N GLY A 45 -0.38 6.47 6.45
CA GLY A 45 1.03 6.40 6.03
C GLY A 45 1.93 5.46 6.84
N VAL A 46 1.47 4.99 8.01
CA VAL A 46 2.23 4.05 8.85
C VAL A 46 1.90 2.63 8.44
N LYS A 47 2.92 1.80 8.16
CA LYS A 47 2.74 0.38 7.84
C LYS A 47 2.22 -0.38 9.06
N ILE A 48 1.07 -1.04 8.90
CA ILE A 48 0.40 -1.79 9.99
C ILE A 48 0.54 -3.30 9.85
N GLY A 49 1.03 -3.79 8.70
CA GLY A 49 1.27 -5.22 8.49
C GLY A 49 1.48 -5.60 7.04
N SER A 50 1.67 -6.90 6.81
CA SER A 50 1.58 -7.51 5.48
C SER A 50 0.73 -8.77 5.59
N SER A 51 -0.23 -8.95 4.68
CA SER A 51 -1.01 -10.19 4.61
C SER A 51 -0.49 -11.11 3.50
N LEU A 52 -1.06 -12.32 3.52
CA LEU A 52 -0.59 -13.55 2.92
C LEU A 52 -0.12 -13.47 1.47
N GLN A 53 0.83 -14.37 1.21
CA GLN A 53 1.44 -14.75 -0.04
C GLN A 53 0.39 -15.48 -0.90
N TYR A 54 -0.26 -14.76 -1.81
CA TYR A 54 -1.21 -15.39 -2.73
C TYR A 54 -0.43 -15.98 -3.90
N GLU A 55 -0.44 -17.31 -4.01
CA GLU A 55 0.09 -18.04 -5.16
C GLU A 55 -0.99 -18.08 -6.25
N ASN A 56 -1.08 -17.01 -7.02
CA ASN A 56 -1.94 -16.99 -8.21
C ASN A 56 -1.22 -16.21 -9.32
N ASP A 57 -1.30 -16.74 -10.53
CA ASP A 57 -0.77 -16.12 -11.74
C ASP A 57 -1.68 -15.01 -12.28
N ASP A 58 -2.90 -14.89 -11.74
CA ASP A 58 -3.87 -13.88 -12.13
C ASP A 58 -3.50 -12.48 -11.66
N ALA A 59 -3.98 -11.48 -12.42
CA ALA A 59 -3.88 -10.08 -12.06
C ALA A 59 -4.72 -9.76 -10.81
N LEU A 60 -4.16 -8.99 -9.88
CA LEU A 60 -4.92 -8.47 -8.74
C LEU A 60 -5.71 -7.23 -9.16
N ILE A 61 -7.00 -7.19 -8.81
CA ILE A 61 -7.88 -6.06 -9.06
C ILE A 61 -8.15 -5.35 -7.72
N PRO A 62 -7.90 -4.03 -7.61
CA PRO A 62 -8.28 -3.26 -6.42
C PRO A 62 -9.79 -3.31 -6.19
N SER A 63 -10.22 -3.65 -4.97
CA SER A 63 -11.64 -3.73 -4.61
C SER A 63 -11.91 -3.10 -3.25
N ILE A 64 -13.11 -2.53 -3.11
CA ILE A 64 -13.64 -1.97 -1.87
C ILE A 64 -15.09 -2.44 -1.73
N SER A 65 -15.45 -2.92 -0.55
CA SER A 65 -16.82 -3.26 -0.20
C SER A 65 -17.27 -2.39 0.95
N LEU A 66 -18.46 -1.80 0.83
CA LEU A 66 -19.02 -0.90 1.82
C LEU A 66 -20.17 -1.58 2.55
N ALA A 67 -20.08 -1.64 3.87
CA ALA A 67 -21.13 -2.18 4.72
C ALA A 67 -22.03 -1.03 5.22
N GLY A 68 -22.88 -0.50 4.34
CA GLY A 68 -23.92 0.46 4.71
C GLY A 68 -24.19 1.52 3.64
N PRO A 69 -25.45 1.97 3.50
CA PRO A 69 -25.86 2.89 2.44
C PRO A 69 -25.26 4.30 2.57
N GLN A 70 -24.77 4.67 3.76
CA GLN A 70 -24.17 5.99 4.03
C GLN A 70 -22.63 5.96 4.01
N ALA A 71 -22.03 4.78 3.87
CA ALA A 71 -20.58 4.68 3.81
C ALA A 71 -20.09 5.30 2.50
N THR A 72 -19.12 6.20 2.59
CA THR A 72 -18.50 6.85 1.45
C THR A 72 -16.99 6.68 1.54
N PHE A 73 -16.33 6.64 0.38
CA PHE A 73 -14.88 6.61 0.29
C PHE A 73 -14.40 7.42 -0.91
N GLU A 74 -13.14 7.84 -0.87
CA GLU A 74 -12.43 8.37 -2.03
C GLU A 74 -11.26 7.44 -2.32
N ALA A 75 -11.11 7.02 -3.57
CA ALA A 75 -9.90 6.32 -4.01
C ALA A 75 -8.85 7.32 -4.53
N ASN A 76 -7.59 6.90 -4.45
CA ASN A 76 -6.47 7.55 -5.12
C ASN A 76 -5.66 6.43 -5.79
N PHE A 77 -5.65 6.41 -7.12
CA PHE A 77 -4.91 5.46 -7.94
C PHE A 77 -3.63 6.07 -8.53
N GLY A 78 -3.23 7.24 -8.03
CA GLY A 78 -2.03 7.97 -8.46
C GLY A 78 -2.31 9.38 -8.96
N GLU A 79 -3.57 9.83 -8.93
CA GLU A 79 -3.95 11.20 -9.30
C GLU A 79 -3.45 12.23 -8.27
N ARG A 80 -3.19 11.80 -7.04
CA ARG A 80 -2.67 12.61 -5.93
C ARG A 80 -1.48 11.92 -5.27
N PRO A 81 -0.55 12.64 -4.63
CA PRO A 81 0.53 12.01 -3.86
C PRO A 81 -0.02 11.04 -2.80
N PHE A 82 0.55 9.84 -2.74
CA PHE A 82 0.22 8.88 -1.69
C PHE A 82 0.75 9.33 -0.33
N MET A 83 0.02 9.05 0.74
CA MET A 83 0.46 9.32 2.13
C MET A 83 1.59 8.39 2.61
N PHE A 84 1.91 7.38 1.80
CA PHE A 84 2.99 6.44 2.08
C PHE A 84 3.98 6.48 0.92
N LYS A 85 5.28 6.32 1.24
CA LYS A 85 6.31 6.17 0.22
C LYS A 85 6.49 4.69 -0.05
N PHE A 86 6.25 4.26 -1.30
CA PHE A 86 6.80 2.99 -1.76
C PHE A 86 8.32 3.16 -1.81
N GLU A 87 9.06 2.46 -0.95
CA GLU A 87 10.50 2.37 -1.11
C GLU A 87 10.78 1.69 -2.46
N LYS A 88 11.28 2.47 -3.43
CA LYS A 88 11.96 1.88 -4.59
C LYS A 88 13.24 1.24 -4.06
N LYS A 89 13.31 -0.09 -4.13
CA LYS A 89 14.57 -0.80 -4.04
C LYS A 89 15.25 -0.75 -5.39
#